data_AF-A0A6M1T0S7-F1
#
_entry.id   AF-A0A6M1T0S7-F1
#
_cell.length_a   1.000
_cell.length_b   1.000
_cell.length_c   1.000
_cell.angle_alpha   90.00
_cell.angle_beta   90.00
_cell.angle_gamma   90.00
#
_symmetry.space_group_name_H-M   'P 1'
#
loop_
_entity.id
_entity.type
_entity.pdbx_description
1 polymer ?
#
loop_
_entity_poly.entity_id
_entity_poly.type
_entity_poly.pdbx_seq_one_letter_code
_entity_poly.pdbx_strand_id
1 'polypeptide(L)' 'MPTFRVIDLRTGIVEPELKIEARSPEQAAENALGLKLVRSGHARSLVCRVYWDDANNTNMVRLYTTVAQQHG' A
#
# COMPACT_ATOMS: atom_id res chain seq x y z
N MET A 1 -0.66 -8.90 15.58
CA MET A 1 -0.46 -7.75 14.66
C MET A 1 -1.02 -8.17 13.31
N PRO A 2 -1.85 -7.37 12.61
CA PRO A 2 -2.42 -7.81 11.33
C PRO A 2 -1.32 -8.04 10.29
N THR A 3 -1.54 -9.03 9.43
CA THR A 3 -0.71 -9.27 8.23
C THR A 3 -1.37 -8.58 7.04
N PHE A 4 -0.60 -7.76 6.34
CA PHE A 4 -1.04 -7.04 5.15
C PHE A 4 -0.37 -7.62 3.90
N ARG A 5 -1.12 -7.71 2.81
CA ARG A 5 -0.60 -8.04 1.48
C ARG A 5 -0.47 -6.74 0.70
N VAL A 6 0.75 -6.39 0.29
CA VAL A 6 1.04 -5.18 -0.49
C VAL A 6 1.23 -5.55 -1.97
N ILE A 7 0.47 -4.91 -2.85
CA ILE A 7 0.57 -5.04 -4.30
C ILE A 7 1.06 -3.71 -4.88
N ASP A 8 2.31 -3.67 -5.34
CA ASP A 8 2.86 -2.53 -6.06
C ASP A 8 2.23 -2.42 -7.45
N LEU A 9 1.77 -1.24 -7.81
CA LEU A 9 1.14 -0.94 -9.11
C LEU A 9 2.03 -0.05 -9.99
N ARG A 10 3.21 0.35 -9.51
CA ARG A 10 4.18 1.15 -10.27
C ARG A 10 4.89 0.32 -11.35
N THR A 11 4.99 -0.98 -11.14
CA THR A 11 5.58 -1.92 -12.09
C THR A 11 4.47 -2.67 -12.82
N GLY A 12 4.64 -2.90 -14.13
CA GLY A 12 3.72 -3.73 -14.91
C GLY A 12 3.85 -5.24 -14.62
N ILE A 13 4.65 -5.59 -13.62
CA ILE A 13 5.00 -6.96 -13.25
C ILE A 13 4.31 -7.24 -11.91
N VAL A 14 3.56 -8.32 -11.84
CA VAL A 14 3.00 -8.81 -10.58
C VAL A 14 4.15 -9.35 -9.74
N GLU A 15 4.73 -8.50 -8.88
CA GLU A 15 5.71 -8.95 -7.90
C GLU A 15 5.04 -9.89 -6.87
N PRO A 16 5.77 -10.88 -6.34
CA PRO A 16 5.23 -11.81 -5.35
C PRO A 16 4.67 -11.03 -4.16
N GLU A 17 3.48 -11.44 -3.72
CA GLU A 17 2.73 -10.74 -2.66
C GLU A 17 3.58 -10.60 -1.39
N LEU A 18 3.98 -9.37 -1.07
CA LEU A 18 4.69 -9.08 0.16
C LEU A 18 3.71 -9.14 1.32
N LYS A 19 3.86 -10.15 2.18
CA LYS A 19 3.14 -10.28 3.45
C LYS A 19 3.92 -9.56 4.55
N ILE A 20 3.37 -8.46 5.04
CA ILE A 20 4.01 -7.58 6.02
C ILE A 20 3.17 -7.55 7.30
N GLU A 21 3.80 -7.84 8.44
CA GLU A 21 3.19 -7.53 9.74
C GLU A 21 3.35 -6.05 10.06
N ALA A 22 2.24 -5.36 10.30
CA ALA A 22 2.25 -3.93 10.58
C ALA A 22 1.09 -3.51 11.48
N ARG A 23 1.10 -2.25 11.93
CA ARG A 23 -0.01 -1.68 12.72
C ARG A 23 -1.06 -0.99 11.84
N SER A 24 -0.75 -0.71 10.58
CA SER A 24 -1.63 -0.07 9.61
C SER A 24 -1.24 -0.42 8.16
N PRO A 25 -2.17 -0.28 7.20
CA PRO A 25 -1.85 -0.38 5.77
C PRO A 25 -0.74 0.55 5.29
N GLU A 26 -0.70 1.78 5.83
CA GLU A 26 0.33 2.77 5.53
C GLU A 26 1.71 2.30 5.97
N GLN A 27 1.82 1.79 7.21
CA GLN A 27 3.07 1.23 7.71
C GLN A 27 3.50 -0.01 6.92
N ALA A 28 2.54 -0.85 6.51
CA ALA A 28 2.84 -2.01 5.68
C ALA A 28 3.44 -1.61 4.32
N ALA A 29 2.90 -0.56 3.69
CA ALA A 29 3.44 -0.04 2.44
C ALA A 29 4.80 0.65 2.62
N GLU A 30 5.00 1.37 3.72
CA GLU A 30 6.30 1.96 4.06
C GLU A 30 7.37 0.87 4.23
N ASN A 31 7.05 -0.21 4.94
CA ASN A 31 7.96 -1.34 5.15
C ASN A 31 8.23 -2.14 3.87
N ALA A 32 7.22 -2.30 2.99
CA ALA A 32 7.35 -3.05 1.75
C ALA A 32 8.08 -2.28 0.65
N LEU A 33 7.77 -0.98 0.49
CA LEU A 33 8.16 -0.18 -0.67
C LEU A 33 9.13 0.94 -0.33
N GLY A 34 9.37 1.22 0.96
CA GLY A 34 10.18 2.35 1.41
C GLY A 34 9.50 3.72 1.20
N LEU A 35 8.18 3.75 0.97
CA LEU A 35 7.43 4.96 0.62
C LEU A 35 6.38 5.34 1.67
N LYS A 36 6.30 6.64 1.97
CA LYS A 36 5.22 7.21 2.78
C LYS A 36 4.04 7.57 1.90
N LEU A 37 3.01 6.72 1.93
CA LEU A 37 1.81 6.87 1.11
C LEU A 37 0.58 7.21 1.95
N VAL A 38 -0.45 7.76 1.31
CA VAL A 38 -1.69 8.21 1.96
C VAL A 38 -2.93 7.59 1.29
N ARG A 39 -4.07 7.52 1.99
CA ARG A 39 -5.33 6.99 1.44
C ARG A 39 -6.08 7.97 0.54
N SER A 40 -5.73 9.26 0.57
CA SER A 40 -6.35 10.30 -0.23
C SER A 40 -5.38 10.79 -1.31
N GLY A 41 -5.77 10.65 -2.57
CA GLY A 41 -4.95 11.10 -3.69
C GLY A 41 -5.67 11.01 -5.02
N HIS A 42 -5.05 11.55 -6.06
CA HIS A 42 -5.57 11.45 -7.42
C HIS A 42 -5.24 10.08 -8.02
N ALA A 43 -6.09 9.58 -8.92
CA ALA A 43 -5.90 8.29 -9.58
C ALA A 43 -4.51 8.15 -10.24
N ARG A 44 -3.98 9.25 -10.81
CA ARG A 44 -2.64 9.31 -11.42
C ARG A 44 -1.48 9.11 -10.44
N SER A 45 -1.74 9.26 -9.15
CA SER A 45 -0.76 9.15 -8.06
C SER A 45 -0.88 7.83 -7.31
N LEU A 46 -1.67 6.87 -7.82
CA LEU A 46 -1.87 5.56 -7.22
C LEU A 46 -0.56 4.76 -7.27
N VAL A 47 -0.12 4.25 -6.12
CA VAL A 47 1.14 3.50 -6.00
C VAL A 47 0.89 2.04 -5.73
N CYS A 48 0.05 1.71 -4.73
CA CYS A 48 -0.16 0.34 -4.34
C CYS A 48 -1.57 0.09 -3.81
N ARG A 49 -1.95 -1.18 -3.76
CA ARG A 49 -3.11 -1.67 -2.99
C ARG A 49 -2.62 -2.46 -1.81
N VAL A 50 -3.26 -2.28 -0.68
CA VAL A 50 -2.94 -3.03 0.55
C VAL A 50 -4.18 -3.76 1.00
N TYR A 51 -4.07 -5.08 1.09
CA TYR A 51 -5.14 -5.99 1.51
C TYR A 51 -4.85 -6.53 2.90
N TRP A 52 -5.90 -6.82 3.66
CA TRP A 52 -5.81 -7.63 4.88
C TRP A 52 -7.14 -8.31 5.13
N ASP A 53 -7.09 -9.47 5.78
CA ASP A 53 -8.28 -10.19 6.20
C ASP A 53 -8.57 -9.88 7.67
N ASP A 54 -9.82 -9.59 7.97
CA ASP A 54 -10.37 -9.68 9.33
C ASP A 54 -11.21 -10.95 9.47
N ALA A 55 -11.84 -11.15 10.64
CA ALA A 55 -12.59 -12.37 10.93
C ALA A 55 -13.72 -12.67 9.94
N ASN A 56 -14.22 -11.64 9.23
CA ASN A 56 -15.42 -11.75 8.39
C ASN A 56 -15.22 -11.22 6.97
N ASN A 57 -14.20 -10.40 6.72
CA ASN A 57 -14.04 -9.68 5.45
C ASN A 57 -12.58 -9.57 5.00
N THR A 58 -12.38 -9.60 3.69
CA THR A 58 -11.17 -9.08 3.06
C THR A 58 -11.33 -7.59 2.83
N ASN A 59 -10.45 -6.82 3.46
CA ASN A 59 -10.38 -5.37 3.32
C ASN A 59 -9.30 -4.98 2.32
N MET A 60 -9.48 -3.83 1.67
CA MET A 60 -8.49 -3.25 0.76
C MET A 60 -8.50 -1.73 0.80
N VAL A 61 -7.31 -1.13 0.82
CA VAL A 61 -7.13 0.31 0.59
C VAL A 61 -6.17 0.58 -0.56
N ARG A 62 -6.41 1.69 -1.25
CA ARG A 62 -5.49 2.27 -2.23
C ARG A 62 -4.62 3.31 -1.54
N LEU A 63 -3.33 3.26 -1.81
CA LEU A 63 -2.38 4.24 -1.30
C LEU A 63 -1.73 5.02 -2.44
N TYR A 64 -1.61 6.33 -2.23
CA TYR A 64 -1.19 7.31 -3.22
C TYR A 64 0.05 8.06 -2.74
N THR A 65 0.87 8.55 -3.67
CA THR A 65 1.89 9.55 -3.33
C THR A 65 1.22 10.85 -2.91
N THR A 66 1.77 11.54 -1.91
CA THR A 66 1.38 12.91 -1.60
C THR A 66 1.99 13.88 -2.61
N VAL A 67 1.36 15.05 -2.80
CA VAL A 67 1.90 16.12 -3.65
C VAL A 67 3.29 16.58 -3.16
N ALA A 68 3.56 16.47 -1.85
CA ALA A 68 4.85 16.78 -1.25
C ALA A 68 5.99 15.85 -1.69
N GLN A 69 5.70 14.65 -2.22
CA GLN A 69 6.71 13.71 -2.71
C GLN A 69 6.92 13.75 -4.24
N GLN A 70 6.21 14.62 -4.98
CA GLN A 70 6.38 14.74 -6.45
C GLN A 70 7.47 15.76 -6.87
N HIS A 71 8.14 16.41 -5.92
CA HIS A 71 9.21 17.41 -6.16
C HIS A 71 10.52 17.05 -5.44
N GLY A 72 10.90 15.78 -5.46
CA GLY A 72 12.22 15.29 -5.02
C GLY A 72 13.14 15.07 -6.20
#